data_AF-A0A9W8Q540-F1
#
_entry.id   AF-A0A9W8Q540-F1
#
_cell.length_a   1.000
_cell.length_b   1.000
_cell.length_c   1.000
_cell.angle_alpha   90.00
_cell.angle_beta   90.00
_cell.angle_gamma   90.00
#
_symmetry.space_group_name_H-M   'P 1'
#
loop_
_entity.id
_entity.type
_entity.pdbx_description
1 polymer ?
#
loop_
_entity_poly.entity_id
_entity_poly.type
_entity_poly.pdbx_seq_one_letter_code
_entity_poly.pdbx_strand_id
1 'polypeptide(L)'
;MEYNLMGSESDTLFLKPERESEETRFMFGVRRPGIDSSWTRYLPVSLRLDDQDGLYSVPHKVMLPNGTPAFFKLIRAGDGVSLEGQLATYSKIRDVQLREWVRVPRLLGIVVRGDDPDVVLGLLLTFVPCGAASLRLAVNNGAPQRSRRRWVAQARLIINALHENEVVWGGTGPDHVIIDKDQNAWLIGFEVGQPSGLVPSSQVGTMDGDLKVLERLIEFAGGIIPYYY
;
A
#
# COMPACT_ATOMS: atom_id res chain seq x y z
N MET A 1 12.78 14.89 9.54
CA MET A 1 11.43 15.28 10.00
C MET A 1 10.88 16.11 8.85
N GLU A 2 9.75 15.71 8.27
CA GLU A 2 9.43 16.00 6.85
C GLU A 2 7.99 16.50 6.63
N TYR A 3 7.04 16.15 7.51
CA TYR A 3 5.72 16.77 7.66
C TYR A 3 5.48 16.99 9.16
N ASN A 4 5.00 18.18 9.56
CA ASN A 4 4.67 18.46 10.97
C ASN A 4 3.18 18.65 11.17
N LEU A 5 2.79 18.26 12.37
CA LEU A 5 1.50 18.51 12.99
C LEU A 5 1.39 20.02 13.25
N MET A 6 0.39 20.66 12.67
CA MET A 6 -0.06 21.95 13.18
C MET A 6 -1.55 21.86 13.44
N GLY A 7 -1.92 21.95 14.72
CA GLY A 7 -3.29 22.21 15.12
C GLY A 7 -3.65 23.66 14.80
N SER A 8 -4.89 23.89 14.38
CA SER A 8 -5.52 25.20 14.56
C SER A 8 -6.07 25.30 15.99
N GLU A 9 -6.53 26.49 16.39
CA GLU A 9 -7.12 26.84 17.70
C GLU A 9 -8.31 25.97 18.17
N SER A 10 -8.63 24.88 17.47
CA SER A 10 -9.76 23.99 17.65
C SER A 10 -9.35 22.50 17.63
N ASP A 11 -8.34 22.09 18.41
CA ASP A 11 -7.95 20.68 18.69
C ASP A 11 -7.83 19.70 17.50
N THR A 12 -7.82 20.17 16.26
CA THR A 12 -7.90 19.32 15.05
C THR A 12 -6.58 19.39 14.30
N LEU A 13 -5.95 18.23 14.09
CA LEU A 13 -4.66 18.10 13.41
C LEU A 13 -4.87 17.76 11.93
N PHE A 14 -4.20 18.53 11.05
CA PHE A 14 -4.21 18.32 9.60
C PHE A 14 -2.81 18.02 9.07
N LEU A 15 -2.74 17.33 7.93
CA LEU A 15 -1.47 17.07 7.26
C LEU A 15 -0.90 18.37 6.67
N LYS A 16 0.28 18.80 7.16
CA LYS A 16 0.99 19.99 6.66
C LYS A 16 2.52 19.73 6.57
N PRO A 17 3.22 20.25 5.55
CA PRO A 17 4.68 20.18 5.50
C PRO A 17 5.33 20.98 6.65
N GLU A 18 6.44 20.47 7.21
CA GLU A 18 7.11 21.03 8.40
C GLU A 18 7.76 22.41 8.16
N ARG A 19 8.32 22.62 6.98
CA ARG A 19 8.76 23.92 6.47
C ARG A 19 8.44 23.98 4.99
N GLU A 20 7.74 25.02 4.53
CA GLU A 20 7.78 25.41 3.12
C GLU A 20 9.06 26.23 2.91
N SER A 21 10.20 25.57 2.75
CA SER A 21 11.37 26.18 2.10
C SER A 21 11.40 25.70 0.64
N GLU A 22 12.07 26.43 -0.25
CA GLU A 22 12.26 25.95 -1.63
C GLU A 22 12.87 24.54 -1.65
N GLU A 23 13.81 24.25 -0.75
CA GLU A 23 14.49 22.95 -0.65
C GLU A 23 13.55 21.78 -0.34
N THR A 24 12.68 21.89 0.68
CA THR A 24 11.70 20.83 1.01
C THR A 24 10.59 20.71 -0.02
N ARG A 25 10.26 21.81 -0.71
CA ARG A 25 9.29 21.85 -1.82
C ARG A 25 9.76 21.02 -3.03
N PHE A 26 11.06 20.77 -3.19
CA PHE A 26 11.60 19.89 -4.23
C PHE A 26 11.86 18.44 -3.77
N MET A 27 11.78 18.15 -2.47
CA MET A 27 12.08 16.81 -1.93
C MET A 27 10.91 15.82 -2.00
N PHE A 28 9.67 16.30 -2.10
CA PHE A 28 8.48 15.45 -2.05
C PHE A 28 7.58 15.61 -3.26
N GLY A 29 7.00 14.47 -3.62
CA GLY A 29 6.10 14.35 -4.74
C GLY A 29 6.80 14.35 -6.08
N VAL A 30 6.03 13.93 -7.07
CA VAL A 30 6.46 13.83 -8.46
C VAL A 30 5.55 14.73 -9.27
N ARG A 31 6.16 15.62 -10.05
CA ARG A 31 5.42 16.39 -11.05
C ARG A 31 5.02 15.46 -12.18
N ARG A 32 3.73 15.19 -12.31
CA ARG A 32 3.15 14.33 -13.33
C ARG A 32 1.89 14.97 -13.91
N PRO A 33 2.03 15.76 -14.99
CA PRO A 33 0.86 16.24 -15.72
C PRO A 33 0.12 15.08 -16.38
N GLY A 34 -1.20 15.23 -16.52
CA GLY A 34 -2.05 14.28 -17.24
C GLY A 34 -2.39 13.01 -16.45
N ILE A 35 -2.30 13.03 -15.12
CA ILE A 35 -2.87 11.95 -14.30
C ILE A 35 -4.37 11.88 -14.53
N ASP A 36 -4.84 10.64 -14.72
CA ASP A 36 -6.24 10.27 -14.87
C ASP A 36 -7.13 11.05 -13.89
N SER A 37 -8.03 11.86 -14.47
CA SER A 37 -8.94 12.76 -13.74
C SER A 37 -10.04 12.02 -12.98
N SER A 38 -10.20 10.71 -13.21
CA SER A 38 -11.13 9.88 -12.45
C SER A 38 -10.66 9.63 -11.00
N TRP A 39 -9.37 9.82 -10.70
CA TRP A 39 -8.88 9.78 -9.32
C TRP A 39 -9.28 11.06 -8.58
N THR A 40 -9.96 10.90 -7.45
CA THR A 40 -10.27 12.03 -6.57
C THR A 40 -8.98 12.65 -6.06
N ARG A 41 -8.91 13.98 -6.10
CA ARG A 41 -7.74 14.76 -5.68
C ARG A 41 -8.02 15.39 -4.32
N TYR A 42 -7.08 15.24 -3.41
CA TYR A 42 -7.14 15.80 -2.07
C TYR A 42 -5.97 16.75 -1.86
N LEU A 43 -6.23 17.83 -1.12
CA LEU A 43 -5.18 18.70 -0.59
C LEU A 43 -4.74 18.17 0.79
N PRO A 44 -3.47 18.30 1.19
CA PRO A 44 -3.02 17.92 2.53
C PRO A 44 -3.90 18.49 3.65
N VAL A 45 -4.29 19.76 3.53
CA VAL A 45 -5.18 20.46 4.48
C VAL A 45 -6.58 19.86 4.61
N SER A 46 -7.02 19.07 3.63
CA SER A 46 -8.32 18.37 3.68
C SER A 46 -8.26 17.03 4.42
N LEU A 47 -7.06 16.57 4.80
CA LEU A 47 -6.83 15.28 5.44
C LEU A 47 -6.58 15.49 6.94
N ARG A 48 -7.46 14.92 7.76
CA ARG A 48 -7.27 14.92 9.22
C ARG A 48 -6.38 13.77 9.62
N LEU A 49 -5.52 14.00 10.61
CA LEU A 49 -4.66 12.95 11.14
C LEU A 49 -5.44 12.11 12.18
N ASP A 50 -5.06 10.85 12.32
CA ASP A 50 -5.52 10.06 13.47
C ASP A 50 -4.74 10.47 14.72
N ASP A 51 -5.41 10.59 15.86
CA ASP A 51 -4.83 11.07 17.12
C ASP A 51 -3.64 10.22 17.58
N GLN A 52 -3.62 8.92 17.23
CA GLN A 52 -2.50 8.02 17.56
C GLN A 52 -1.34 8.12 16.55
N ASP A 53 -1.63 8.50 15.30
CA ASP A 53 -0.62 8.68 14.27
C ASP A 53 0.07 10.04 14.32
N GLY A 54 -0.50 10.99 15.05
CA GLY A 54 0.14 12.27 15.35
C GLY A 54 1.43 12.17 16.18
N LEU A 55 1.93 10.97 16.45
CA LEU A 55 3.21 10.72 17.11
C LEU A 55 4.33 10.27 16.15
N TYR A 56 4.01 9.96 14.88
CA TYR A 56 4.96 9.48 13.88
C TYR A 56 5.39 10.58 12.90
N SER A 57 6.59 10.43 12.31
CA SER A 57 7.19 11.40 11.38
C SER A 57 6.50 11.46 10.01
N VAL A 58 5.74 10.42 9.66
CA VAL A 58 4.86 10.36 8.49
C VAL A 58 3.57 9.66 8.94
N PRO A 59 2.39 10.28 8.77
CA PRO A 59 1.14 9.65 9.19
C PRO A 59 0.83 8.49 8.27
N HIS A 60 0.52 7.34 8.86
CA HIS A 60 0.13 6.15 8.11
C HIS A 60 -1.38 6.11 7.87
N LYS A 61 -2.17 6.73 8.74
CA LYS A 61 -3.62 6.78 8.75
C LYS A 61 -4.07 8.22 8.75
N VAL A 62 -4.91 8.56 7.78
CA VAL A 62 -5.58 9.85 7.67
C VAL A 62 -7.07 9.65 7.48
N MET A 63 -7.86 10.64 7.85
CA MET A 63 -9.30 10.66 7.64
C MET A 63 -9.64 11.57 6.46
N LEU A 64 -10.33 11.01 5.48
CA LEU A 64 -10.87 11.75 4.34
C LEU A 64 -12.04 12.66 4.80
N PRO A 65 -12.39 13.71 4.03
CA PRO A 65 -13.50 14.61 4.36
C PRO A 65 -14.84 13.93 4.62
N ASN A 66 -15.08 12.77 4.01
CA ASN A 66 -16.29 11.96 4.21
C ASN A 66 -16.24 11.03 5.44
N GLY A 67 -15.17 11.10 6.25
CA GLY A 67 -14.98 10.24 7.41
C GLY A 67 -14.40 8.84 7.10
N THR A 68 -14.04 8.55 5.85
CA THR A 68 -13.38 7.28 5.50
C THR A 68 -11.92 7.29 5.97
N PRO A 69 -11.45 6.27 6.72
CA PRO A 69 -10.02 6.12 7.01
C PRO A 69 -9.25 5.66 5.78
N ALA A 70 -8.09 6.25 5.56
CA ALA A 70 -7.19 5.93 4.44
C ALA A 70 -5.75 5.75 4.94
N PHE A 71 -5.02 4.84 4.30
CA PHE A 71 -3.59 4.74 4.46
C PHE A 71 -2.91 5.79 3.58
N PHE A 72 -2.14 6.71 4.17
CA PHE A 72 -1.40 7.71 3.42
C PHE A 72 -0.01 7.20 3.07
N LYS A 73 0.23 7.02 1.77
CA LYS A 73 1.55 6.66 1.24
C LYS A 73 2.21 7.89 0.64
N LEU A 74 3.25 8.37 1.31
CA LEU A 74 4.07 9.48 0.83
C LEU A 74 4.89 9.05 -0.41
N ILE A 75 4.99 9.93 -1.40
CA ILE A 75 5.82 9.76 -2.59
C ILE A 75 7.01 10.72 -2.52
N ARG A 76 8.23 10.20 -2.66
CA ARG A 76 9.45 11.02 -2.62
C ARG A 76 9.81 11.52 -4.03
N ALA A 77 10.58 12.61 -4.07
CA ALA A 77 11.16 13.05 -5.33
C ALA A 77 12.08 11.95 -5.89
N GLY A 78 11.92 11.64 -7.18
CA GLY A 78 12.63 10.53 -7.84
C GLY A 78 11.81 9.26 -8.03
N ASP A 79 10.68 9.10 -7.34
CA ASP A 79 9.82 7.91 -7.42
C ASP A 79 8.89 7.91 -8.66
N GLY A 80 9.18 8.70 -9.70
CA GLY A 80 8.24 8.93 -10.80
C GLY A 80 7.85 7.67 -11.57
N VAL A 81 8.82 6.81 -11.89
CA VAL A 81 8.58 5.53 -12.57
C VAL A 81 7.77 4.59 -11.67
N SER A 82 8.05 4.59 -10.37
CA SER A 82 7.31 3.79 -9.39
C SER A 82 5.86 4.27 -9.23
N LEU A 83 5.62 5.58 -9.29
CA LEU A 83 4.28 6.17 -9.21
C LEU A 83 3.42 5.77 -10.42
N GLU A 84 3.96 5.82 -11.64
CA GLU A 84 3.23 5.41 -12.85
C GLU A 84 2.83 3.93 -12.80
N GLY A 85 3.76 3.05 -12.44
CA GLY A 85 3.48 1.62 -12.31
C GLY A 85 2.41 1.32 -11.25
N GLN A 86 2.44 2.04 -10.13
CA GLN A 86 1.43 1.92 -9.07
C GLN A 86 0.06 2.42 -9.53
N LEU A 87 -0.03 3.59 -10.16
CA LEU A 87 -1.28 4.13 -10.68
C LEU A 87 -1.88 3.22 -11.75
N ALA A 88 -1.06 2.67 -12.65
CA ALA A 88 -1.50 1.71 -13.66
C ALA A 88 -2.07 0.44 -13.01
N THR A 89 -1.41 -0.09 -11.98
CA THR A 89 -1.87 -1.27 -11.24
C THR A 89 -3.20 -1.00 -10.53
N TYR A 90 -3.31 0.14 -9.83
CA TYR A 90 -4.55 0.51 -9.15
C TYR A 90 -5.69 0.84 -10.12
N SER A 91 -5.39 1.34 -11.33
CA SER A 91 -6.40 1.47 -12.39
C SER A 91 -6.93 0.10 -12.79
N LYS A 92 -6.06 -0.87 -13.08
CA LYS A 92 -6.49 -2.24 -13.41
C LYS A 92 -7.35 -2.83 -12.29
N ILE A 93 -6.91 -2.70 -11.03
CA ILE A 93 -7.64 -3.17 -9.84
C ILE A 93 -9.02 -2.51 -9.69
N ARG A 94 -9.17 -1.24 -10.10
CA ARG A 94 -10.45 -0.52 -10.11
C ARG A 94 -11.35 -1.03 -11.25
N ASP A 95 -10.78 -1.22 -12.42
CA ASP A 95 -11.50 -1.52 -13.65
C ASP A 95 -11.95 -2.99 -13.71
N VAL A 96 -11.30 -3.87 -12.92
CA VAL A 96 -11.69 -5.28 -12.79
C VAL A 96 -12.65 -5.52 -11.62
N GLN A 97 -13.68 -6.32 -11.84
CA GLN A 97 -14.63 -6.70 -10.80
C GLN A 97 -14.07 -7.83 -9.93
N LEU A 98 -13.15 -7.47 -9.02
CA LEU A 98 -12.64 -8.40 -8.03
C LEU A 98 -13.75 -8.80 -7.06
N ARG A 99 -13.80 -10.09 -6.70
CA ARG A 99 -14.75 -10.62 -5.72
C ARG A 99 -14.51 -10.00 -4.34
N GLU A 100 -15.54 -9.90 -3.51
CA GLU A 100 -15.47 -9.26 -2.19
C GLU A 100 -14.41 -9.87 -1.26
N TRP A 101 -14.11 -11.16 -1.41
CA TRP A 101 -13.10 -11.84 -0.60
C TRP A 101 -11.65 -11.52 -1.02
N VAL A 102 -11.45 -10.86 -2.17
CA VAL A 102 -10.14 -10.43 -2.68
C VAL A 102 -9.67 -9.20 -1.89
N ARG A 103 -8.93 -9.47 -0.82
CA ARG A 103 -8.46 -8.49 0.16
C ARG A 103 -7.19 -7.79 -0.30
N VAL A 104 -7.36 -6.72 -1.07
CA VAL A 104 -6.29 -5.84 -1.56
C VAL A 104 -6.69 -4.38 -1.33
N PRO A 105 -5.75 -3.48 -1.00
CA PRO A 105 -6.06 -2.05 -0.93
C PRO A 105 -6.59 -1.50 -2.25
N ARG A 106 -7.51 -0.55 -2.18
CA ARG A 106 -7.97 0.25 -3.32
C ARG A 106 -7.37 1.64 -3.23
N LEU A 107 -7.10 2.26 -4.37
CA LEU A 107 -6.74 3.67 -4.44
C LEU A 107 -8.02 4.51 -4.27
N LEU A 108 -8.11 5.23 -3.16
CA LEU A 108 -9.23 6.11 -2.80
C LEU A 108 -9.05 7.52 -3.39
N GLY A 109 -7.81 7.88 -3.73
CA GLY A 109 -7.47 9.14 -4.35
C GLY A 109 -5.99 9.45 -4.28
N ILE A 110 -5.62 10.61 -4.78
CA ILE A 110 -4.25 11.13 -4.76
C ILE A 110 -4.20 12.42 -3.97
N VAL A 111 -3.08 12.64 -3.29
CA VAL A 111 -2.80 13.90 -2.60
C VAL A 111 -1.95 14.76 -3.53
N VAL A 112 -2.44 15.93 -3.87
CA VAL A 112 -1.75 16.87 -4.76
C VAL A 112 -1.31 18.11 -4.01
N ARG A 113 -0.34 18.83 -4.57
CA ARG A 113 0.10 20.11 -4.01
C ARG A 113 -0.95 21.19 -4.27
N GLY A 114 -1.10 22.12 -3.33
CA GLY A 114 -2.13 23.16 -3.42
C GLY A 114 -1.83 24.25 -4.44
N ASP A 115 -0.54 24.56 -4.65
CA ASP A 115 -0.02 25.55 -5.59
C ASP A 115 0.30 24.96 -6.98
N ASP A 116 0.54 23.65 -7.07
CA ASP A 116 0.73 22.93 -8.34
C ASP A 116 0.00 21.57 -8.31
N PRO A 117 -1.22 21.46 -8.88
CA PRO A 117 -2.01 20.23 -8.85
C PRO A 117 -1.43 19.11 -9.73
N ASP A 118 -0.43 19.40 -10.58
CA ASP A 118 0.30 18.36 -11.32
C ASP A 118 1.35 17.68 -10.44
N VAL A 119 1.62 18.17 -9.22
CA VAL A 119 2.54 17.52 -8.29
C VAL A 119 1.80 16.62 -7.32
N VAL A 120 1.99 15.31 -7.47
CA VAL A 120 1.44 14.30 -6.56
C VAL A 120 2.36 14.10 -5.38
N LEU A 121 1.88 14.41 -4.18
CA LEU A 121 2.58 14.23 -2.92
C LEU A 121 2.42 12.83 -2.34
N GLY A 122 1.31 12.15 -2.63
CA GLY A 122 1.05 10.83 -2.08
C GLY A 122 -0.19 10.12 -2.63
N LEU A 123 -0.34 8.86 -2.25
CA LEU A 123 -1.50 8.03 -2.57
C LEU A 123 -2.33 7.79 -1.29
N LEU A 124 -3.65 7.74 -1.44
CA LEU A 124 -4.59 7.38 -0.38
C LEU A 124 -5.13 5.99 -0.67
N LEU A 125 -4.69 4.99 0.10
CA LEU A 125 -5.09 3.60 -0.07
C LEU A 125 -6.14 3.21 0.97
N THR A 126 -6.89 2.14 0.72
CA THR A 126 -7.75 1.53 1.77
C THR A 126 -6.91 1.25 3.01
N PHE A 127 -7.32 1.83 4.15
CA PHE A 127 -6.71 1.52 5.43
C PHE A 127 -7.12 0.10 5.85
N VAL A 128 -6.14 -0.76 6.10
CA VAL A 128 -6.37 -2.10 6.64
C VAL A 128 -6.26 -2.01 8.16
N PRO A 129 -7.35 -2.24 8.92
CA PRO A 129 -7.29 -2.25 10.38
C PRO A 129 -6.51 -3.48 10.85
N CYS A 130 -5.21 -3.34 10.95
CA CYS A 130 -4.30 -4.30 11.54
C CYS A 130 -3.67 -3.67 12.79
N GLY A 131 -3.39 -4.46 13.82
CA GLY A 131 -2.62 -3.97 14.97
C GLY A 131 -1.20 -3.62 14.51
N ALA A 132 -0.35 -4.63 14.33
CA ALA A 132 1.00 -4.46 13.81
C ALA A 132 1.52 -5.71 13.06
N ALA A 133 0.64 -6.60 12.60
CA ALA A 133 1.04 -7.95 12.20
C ALA A 133 1.15 -8.12 10.69
N SER A 134 2.37 -8.01 10.15
CA SER A 134 2.70 -8.71 8.90
C SER A 134 2.74 -10.22 9.15
N LEU A 135 2.65 -11.02 8.09
CA LEU A 135 2.86 -12.47 8.18
C LEU A 135 4.24 -12.77 8.78
N ARG A 136 5.26 -11.96 8.46
CA ARG A 136 6.60 -12.10 9.06
C ARG A 136 6.57 -11.94 10.58
N LEU A 137 5.98 -10.85 11.06
CA LEU A 137 5.90 -10.60 12.50
C LEU A 137 5.06 -11.67 13.20
N ALA A 138 3.93 -12.07 12.62
CA ALA A 138 3.07 -13.09 13.19
C ALA A 138 3.78 -14.45 13.31
N VAL A 139 4.53 -14.86 12.28
CA VAL A 139 5.33 -16.09 12.29
C VAL A 139 6.45 -16.00 13.33
N ASN A 140 7.19 -14.88 13.37
CA ASN A 140 8.27 -14.67 14.33
C ASN A 140 7.79 -14.67 15.78
N ASN A 141 6.56 -14.19 16.02
CA ASN A 141 5.92 -14.19 17.35
C ASN A 141 5.25 -15.54 17.68
N GLY A 142 5.51 -16.60 16.91
CA GLY A 142 5.05 -17.95 17.24
C GLY A 142 3.59 -18.21 16.93
N ALA A 143 2.99 -17.54 15.94
CA ALA A 143 1.60 -17.80 15.54
C ALA A 143 1.33 -19.30 15.35
N PRO A 144 0.14 -19.83 15.70
CA PRO A 144 -0.17 -21.24 15.52
C PRO A 144 -0.05 -21.69 14.05
N GLN A 145 0.39 -22.92 13.82
CA GLN A 145 0.56 -23.45 12.46
C GLN A 145 -0.75 -23.41 11.65
N ARG A 146 -1.89 -23.63 12.31
CA ARG A 146 -3.22 -23.51 11.69
C ARG A 146 -3.48 -22.11 11.11
N SER A 147 -3.12 -21.05 11.86
CA SER A 147 -3.29 -19.66 11.42
C SER A 147 -2.37 -19.35 10.24
N ARG A 148 -1.09 -19.74 10.35
CA ARG A 148 -0.10 -19.60 9.28
C ARG A 148 -0.56 -20.23 7.96
N ARG A 149 -1.05 -21.48 8.02
CA ARG A 149 -1.61 -22.18 6.85
C ARG A 149 -2.83 -21.48 6.26
N ARG A 150 -3.72 -20.96 7.11
CA ARG A 150 -4.91 -20.20 6.67
C ARG A 150 -4.49 -18.94 5.91
N TRP A 151 -3.54 -18.16 6.44
CA TRP A 151 -3.12 -16.90 5.82
C TRP A 151 -2.45 -17.12 4.46
N VAL A 152 -1.58 -18.13 4.34
CA VAL A 152 -0.97 -18.49 3.05
C VAL A 152 -2.01 -19.03 2.06
N ALA A 153 -2.99 -19.81 2.52
CA ALA A 153 -4.09 -20.25 1.66
C ALA A 153 -4.92 -19.07 1.13
N GLN A 154 -5.18 -18.06 1.98
CA GLN A 154 -5.85 -16.82 1.58
C GLN A 154 -4.99 -16.02 0.59
N ALA A 155 -3.68 -15.86 0.84
CA ALA A 155 -2.76 -15.20 -0.07
C ALA A 155 -2.76 -15.85 -1.46
N ARG A 156 -2.68 -17.20 -1.52
CA ARG A 156 -2.79 -17.95 -2.79
C ARG A 156 -4.10 -17.65 -3.52
N LEU A 157 -5.24 -17.69 -2.83
CA LEU A 157 -6.53 -17.41 -3.46
C LEU A 157 -6.58 -15.98 -4.02
N ILE A 158 -6.06 -15.01 -3.28
CA ILE A 158 -6.01 -13.60 -3.71
C ILE A 158 -5.10 -13.46 -4.94
N ILE A 159 -3.90 -14.05 -4.93
CA ILE A 159 -2.97 -14.04 -6.08
C ILE A 159 -3.63 -14.63 -7.33
N ASN A 160 -4.27 -15.80 -7.20
CA ASN A 160 -4.95 -16.44 -8.33
C ASN A 160 -6.06 -15.55 -8.90
N ALA A 161 -6.88 -14.92 -8.05
CA ALA A 161 -7.92 -14.02 -8.51
C ALA A 161 -7.38 -12.74 -9.17
N LEU A 162 -6.22 -12.24 -8.74
CA LEU A 162 -5.53 -11.14 -9.41
C LEU A 162 -5.04 -11.57 -10.79
N HIS A 163 -4.40 -12.74 -10.89
CA HIS A 163 -3.87 -13.28 -12.14
C HIS A 163 -4.96 -13.61 -13.16
N GLU A 164 -6.11 -14.13 -12.72
CA GLU A 164 -7.32 -14.33 -13.55
C GLU A 164 -7.80 -13.03 -14.22
N ASN A 165 -7.45 -11.87 -13.65
CA ASN A 165 -7.81 -10.54 -14.15
C ASN A 165 -6.59 -9.78 -14.70
N GLU A 166 -5.50 -10.47 -15.02
CA GLU A 166 -4.27 -9.89 -15.57
C GLU A 166 -3.60 -8.82 -14.67
N VAL A 167 -3.82 -8.92 -13.36
CA VAL A 167 -3.22 -8.06 -12.35
C VAL A 167 -2.07 -8.81 -11.68
N VAL A 168 -0.86 -8.24 -11.76
CA VAL A 168 0.31 -8.71 -11.02
C VAL A 168 0.31 -8.08 -9.63
N TRP A 169 0.56 -8.87 -8.59
CA TRP A 169 0.71 -8.38 -7.22
C TRP A 169 2.04 -7.64 -7.03
N GLY A 170 3.16 -8.23 -7.45
CA GLY A 170 4.49 -7.62 -7.32
C GLY A 170 5.01 -7.59 -5.88
N GLY A 171 4.42 -8.38 -5.00
CA GLY A 171 4.82 -8.48 -3.60
C GLY A 171 6.22 -9.03 -3.43
N THR A 172 6.92 -8.58 -2.38
CA THR A 172 8.33 -8.91 -2.16
C THR A 172 8.55 -9.88 -1.01
N GLY A 173 7.47 -10.41 -0.40
CA GLY A 173 7.57 -11.39 0.67
C GLY A 173 6.51 -11.24 1.76
N PRO A 174 6.72 -11.87 2.94
CA PRO A 174 5.71 -11.94 4.00
C PRO A 174 5.46 -10.61 4.72
N ASP A 175 6.28 -9.59 4.48
CA ASP A 175 6.05 -8.23 4.97
C ASP A 175 4.91 -7.54 4.20
N HIS A 176 4.64 -7.96 2.95
CA HIS A 176 3.53 -7.47 2.14
C HIS A 176 2.23 -8.27 2.33
N VAL A 177 2.21 -9.19 3.30
CA VAL A 177 1.00 -9.90 3.72
C VAL A 177 0.60 -9.40 5.09
N ILE A 178 -0.46 -8.62 5.18
CA ILE A 178 -0.95 -8.04 6.44
C ILE A 178 -2.07 -8.90 7.01
N ILE A 179 -2.06 -9.11 8.33
CA ILE A 179 -3.13 -9.81 9.04
C ILE A 179 -4.04 -8.77 9.68
N ASP A 180 -5.30 -8.72 9.23
CA ASP A 180 -6.30 -7.81 9.80
C ASP A 180 -6.78 -8.26 11.19
N LYS A 181 -7.56 -7.40 11.84
CA LYS A 181 -8.19 -7.68 13.15
C LYS A 181 -9.04 -8.96 13.16
N ASP A 182 -9.60 -9.35 12.02
CA ASP A 182 -10.46 -10.54 11.86
C ASP A 182 -9.64 -11.80 11.47
N GLN A 183 -8.31 -11.71 11.59
CA GLN A 183 -7.35 -12.77 11.31
C GLN A 183 -7.37 -13.25 9.85
N ASN A 184 -7.65 -12.33 8.91
CA ASN A 184 -7.56 -12.58 7.48
C ASN A 184 -6.32 -11.92 6.87
N ALA A 185 -5.75 -12.59 5.88
CA ALA A 185 -4.65 -12.05 5.09
C ALA A 185 -5.14 -11.03 4.05
N TRP A 186 -4.43 -9.91 3.99
CA TRP A 186 -4.49 -8.88 2.95
C TRP A 186 -3.17 -8.85 2.20
N LEU A 187 -3.22 -8.68 0.88
CA LEU A 187 -2.03 -8.42 0.08
C LEU A 187 -1.87 -6.92 -0.15
N ILE A 188 -0.73 -6.37 0.27
CA ILE A 188 -0.38 -4.96 0.09
C ILE A 188 0.87 -4.83 -0.80
N GLY A 189 1.35 -3.60 -1.03
CA GLY A 189 2.65 -3.40 -1.68
C GLY A 189 2.65 -3.71 -3.17
N PHE A 190 1.66 -3.18 -3.90
CA PHE A 190 1.54 -3.22 -5.38
C PHE A 190 2.57 -2.33 -6.08
N GLU A 191 3.84 -2.46 -5.71
CA GLU A 191 4.98 -1.77 -6.31
C GLU A 191 5.67 -2.67 -7.31
N VAL A 192 4.98 -2.91 -8.43
CA VAL A 192 5.46 -3.78 -9.52
C VAL A 192 6.81 -3.26 -10.02
N GLY A 193 7.82 -4.13 -10.12
CA GLY A 193 9.16 -3.76 -10.61
C GLY A 193 10.23 -3.58 -9.53
N GLN A 194 9.87 -3.57 -8.24
CA GLN A 194 10.83 -3.52 -7.13
C GLN A 194 11.64 -4.82 -7.02
N PRO A 195 12.98 -4.79 -7.10
CA PRO A 195 13.80 -5.96 -6.85
C PRO A 195 13.68 -6.42 -5.40
N SER A 196 13.22 -7.65 -5.18
CA SER A 196 13.06 -8.22 -3.83
C SER A 196 14.21 -9.15 -3.41
N GLY A 197 15.05 -9.56 -4.37
CA GLY A 197 16.01 -10.66 -4.18
C GLY A 197 15.35 -12.04 -4.00
N LEU A 198 14.02 -12.12 -3.94
CA LEU A 198 13.29 -13.40 -3.84
C LEU A 198 13.07 -14.07 -5.18
N VAL A 199 13.13 -13.30 -6.27
CA VAL A 199 12.94 -13.77 -7.64
C VAL A 199 14.06 -13.24 -8.55
N PRO A 200 14.43 -13.97 -9.62
CA PRO A 200 15.32 -13.46 -10.66
C PRO A 200 14.79 -12.15 -11.25
N SER A 201 15.69 -11.27 -11.69
CA SER A 201 15.31 -9.96 -12.26
C SER A 201 14.35 -10.08 -13.46
N SER A 202 14.41 -11.17 -14.22
CA SER A 202 13.50 -11.45 -15.35
C SER A 202 12.07 -11.80 -14.93
N GLN A 203 11.84 -12.10 -13.65
CA GLN A 203 10.54 -12.47 -13.09
C GLN A 203 9.98 -11.37 -12.15
N VAL A 204 10.71 -10.27 -11.96
CA VAL A 204 10.21 -9.15 -11.16
C VAL A 204 9.03 -8.51 -11.89
N GLY A 205 7.90 -8.39 -11.18
CA GLY A 205 6.69 -7.79 -11.74
C GLY A 205 5.97 -8.66 -12.77
N THR A 206 6.13 -9.99 -12.69
CA THR A 206 5.38 -10.96 -13.51
C THR A 206 4.51 -11.87 -12.64
N MET A 207 3.50 -12.51 -13.25
CA MET A 207 2.67 -13.51 -12.56
C MET A 207 3.51 -14.70 -12.07
N ASP A 208 4.46 -15.17 -12.88
CA ASP A 208 5.40 -16.22 -12.48
C ASP A 208 6.23 -15.80 -11.26
N GLY A 209 6.62 -14.52 -11.20
CA GLY A 209 7.27 -13.93 -10.03
C GLY A 209 6.41 -14.01 -8.78
N ASP A 210 5.12 -13.66 -8.87
CA ASP A 210 4.19 -13.77 -7.75
C ASP A 210 4.02 -15.22 -7.27
N LEU A 211 3.97 -16.18 -8.20
CA LEU A 211 3.90 -17.61 -7.85
C LEU A 211 5.17 -18.08 -7.14
N LYS A 212 6.34 -17.58 -7.53
CA LYS A 212 7.61 -17.83 -6.81
C LYS A 212 7.63 -17.20 -5.42
N VAL A 213 7.10 -15.98 -5.28
CA VAL A 213 6.94 -15.36 -3.95
C VAL A 213 5.98 -16.20 -3.09
N LEU A 214 4.89 -16.72 -3.67
CA LEU A 214 3.95 -17.60 -2.96
C LEU A 214 4.62 -18.91 -2.48
N GLU A 215 5.45 -19.56 -3.29
CA GLU A 215 6.26 -20.71 -2.86
C GLU A 215 7.08 -20.37 -1.60
N ARG A 216 7.75 -19.21 -1.60
CA ARG A 216 8.52 -18.73 -0.43
C ARG A 216 7.64 -18.43 0.78
N LEU A 217 6.43 -17.92 0.59
CA LEU A 217 5.48 -17.70 1.68
C LEU A 217 5.04 -19.03 2.32
N ILE A 218 4.82 -20.08 1.51
CA ILE A 218 4.48 -21.42 1.97
C ILE A 218 5.62 -22.01 2.81
N GLU A 219 6.85 -21.94 2.30
CA GLU A 219 8.06 -22.37 3.03
C GLU A 219 8.20 -21.62 4.36
N PHE A 220 8.11 -20.29 4.31
CA PHE A 220 8.26 -19.42 5.48
C PHE A 220 7.20 -19.68 6.56
N ALA A 221 5.97 -19.97 6.17
CA ALA A 221 4.87 -20.30 7.09
C ALA A 221 5.03 -21.69 7.76
N GLY A 222 6.04 -22.48 7.40
CA GLY A 222 6.22 -23.86 7.85
C GLY A 222 5.20 -24.81 7.20
N GLY A 223 4.78 -24.48 5.97
CA GLY A 223 3.98 -25.36 5.12
C GLY A 223 4.86 -26.31 4.30
N ILE A 224 4.33 -27.49 4.00
CA ILE A 224 4.88 -28.36 2.94
C ILE A 224 4.36 -27.78 1.63
N ILE A 225 5.23 -27.50 0.65
CA ILE A 225 4.80 -27.14 -0.71
C ILE A 225 4.05 -28.35 -1.28
N PRO A 226 2.73 -28.30 -1.49
CA PRO A 226 2.04 -29.38 -2.18
C PRO A 226 2.41 -29.23 -3.65
N TYR A 227 3.26 -30.13 -4.16
CA TYR A 227 3.49 -30.25 -5.59
C TYR A 227 2.16 -30.64 -6.25
N TYR A 228 1.49 -29.68 -6.89
CA TYR A 228 0.49 -29.98 -7.91
C TYR A 228 0.81 -29.07 -9.11
N TYR A 229 1.29 -29.74 -10.16
CA TYR A 229 1.53 -29.22 -11.50
C TYR A 229 0.22 -28.82 -12.17
#